data_AF-A0A7Y8CEN7-F1
#
_entry.id   AF-A0A7Y8CEN7-F1
#
_cell.length_a   1.000
_cell.length_b   1.000
_cell.length_c   1.000
_cell.angle_alpha   90.00
_cell.angle_beta   90.00
_cell.angle_gamma   90.00
#
_symmetry.space_group_name_H-M   'P 1'
#
loop_
_entity.id
_entity.type
_entity.pdbx_description
1 polymer ?
#
loop_
_entity_poly.entity_id
_entity_poly.type
_entity_poly.pdbx_seq_one_letter_code
_entity_poly.pdbx_strand_id
1 'polypeptide(L)'
;MDSNTLTIICTVFGIIASGVLAWAVYAIQKRDSEMKEAISALDSQRIEQGLELQKMISLRTALLRDQQDMQTRMLDLQEWLAHHIKEQVEDLLMTERHPGFFVSSNAVNLPLPAPSVSSDTPRLGELRFDSPAIAAGQTLGVLFRVDDDGLNFPVPHGVTARLGKQVISVEKTSAKYMHCQVPIPADGGHDHELEFVMTDMANNRHTQRIAIPVCA
;
A
#
# COMPACT_ATOMS: atom_id res chain seq x y z
N MET A 1 98.65 18.74 -45.38
CA MET A 1 97.64 19.17 -44.41
C MET A 1 98.21 18.83 -43.05
N ASP A 2 98.58 19.83 -42.26
CA ASP A 2 99.36 19.61 -41.03
C ASP A 2 98.48 18.99 -39.94
N SER A 3 99.06 18.06 -39.17
CA SER A 3 98.34 17.26 -38.17
C SER A 3 97.56 18.12 -37.17
N ASN A 4 98.03 19.32 -36.85
CA ASN A 4 97.38 20.23 -35.90
C ASN A 4 96.08 20.84 -36.45
N THR A 5 95.98 21.08 -37.76
CA THR A 5 94.78 21.67 -38.38
C THR A 5 93.62 20.67 -38.43
N LEU A 6 93.92 19.39 -38.64
CA LEU A 6 92.94 18.30 -38.59
C LEU A 6 92.37 18.15 -37.17
N THR A 7 93.22 18.20 -36.14
CA THR A 7 92.78 18.08 -34.74
C THR A 7 91.86 19.22 -34.32
N ILE A 8 92.14 20.46 -34.75
CA ILE A 8 91.29 21.64 -34.45
C ILE A 8 89.93 21.53 -35.15
N ILE A 9 89.90 21.07 -36.41
CA ILE A 9 88.64 20.90 -37.13
C ILE A 9 87.80 19.80 -36.46
N CYS A 10 88.40 18.66 -36.10
CA CYS A 10 87.70 17.58 -35.41
C CYS A 10 87.15 18.01 -34.04
N THR A 11 87.86 18.83 -33.26
CA THR A 11 87.36 19.32 -31.97
C THR A 11 86.22 20.32 -32.13
N VAL A 12 86.29 21.23 -33.11
CA VAL A 12 85.19 22.16 -33.42
C VAL A 12 83.94 21.40 -33.88
N PHE A 13 84.09 20.42 -34.77
CA PHE A 13 82.97 19.55 -35.17
C PHE A 13 82.42 18.74 -34.00
N GLY A 14 83.28 18.24 -33.10
CA GLY A 14 82.86 17.53 -31.89
C GLY A 14 82.01 18.40 -30.95
N ILE A 15 82.40 19.66 -30.73
CA ILE A 15 81.66 20.61 -29.89
C ILE A 15 80.30 20.95 -30.53
N ILE A 16 80.27 21.20 -31.86
CA ILE A 16 79.03 21.49 -32.57
C ILE A 16 78.09 20.28 -32.55
N ALA A 17 78.60 19.08 -32.84
CA ALA A 17 77.81 17.85 -32.83
C ALA A 17 77.25 17.55 -31.43
N SER A 18 78.04 17.77 -30.37
CA SER A 18 77.59 17.62 -28.98
C SER A 18 76.48 18.63 -28.63
N GLY A 19 76.62 19.89 -29.07
CA GLY A 19 75.59 20.91 -28.87
C GLY A 19 74.27 20.59 -29.58
N VAL A 20 74.33 20.07 -30.81
CA VAL A 20 73.14 19.65 -31.57
C VAL A 20 72.47 18.45 -30.92
N LEU A 21 73.24 17.46 -30.47
CA LEU A 21 72.69 16.29 -29.76
C LEU A 21 72.06 16.71 -28.42
N ALA A 22 72.70 17.59 -27.66
CA ALA A 22 72.16 18.09 -26.40
C ALA A 22 70.85 18.87 -26.63
N TRP A 23 70.78 19.71 -27.67
CA TRP A 23 69.56 20.43 -28.02
C TRP A 23 68.44 19.49 -28.47
N ALA A 24 68.74 18.49 -29.30
CA ALA A 24 67.76 17.52 -29.76
C ALA A 24 67.18 16.71 -28.60
N VAL A 25 68.03 16.24 -27.67
CA VAL A 25 67.59 15.55 -26.45
C VAL A 25 66.75 16.46 -25.57
N TYR A 26 67.19 17.71 -25.36
CA TYR A 26 66.44 18.70 -24.58
C TYR A 26 65.06 18.99 -25.19
N ALA A 27 64.99 19.16 -26.52
CA ALA A 27 63.73 19.42 -27.22
C ALA A 27 62.74 18.26 -27.08
N ILE A 28 63.22 17.01 -27.19
CA ILE A 28 62.39 15.81 -26.99
C ILE A 28 61.93 15.71 -25.53
N GLN A 29 62.84 15.87 -24.56
CA GLN A 29 62.51 15.80 -23.14
C GLN A 29 61.50 16.89 -22.73
N LYS A 30 61.67 18.11 -23.27
CA LYS A 30 60.74 19.21 -23.03
C LYS A 30 59.34 18.88 -23.57
N ARG A 31 59.25 18.39 -24.81
CA ARG A 31 57.97 17.99 -25.42
C ARG A 31 57.31 16.83 -24.67
N ASP A 32 58.08 15.84 -24.20
CA ASP A 32 57.56 14.73 -23.40
C ASP A 32 57.04 15.20 -22.04
N SER A 33 57.70 16.18 -21.41
CA SER A 33 57.22 16.75 -20.15
C SER A 33 55.90 17.52 -20.31
N GLU A 34 55.80 18.36 -21.34
CA GLU A 34 54.57 19.10 -21.67
C GLU A 34 53.42 18.15 -22.02
N MET A 35 53.71 17.08 -22.77
CA MET A 35 52.71 16.07 -23.12
C MET A 35 52.24 15.26 -21.92
N LYS A 36 53.13 14.90 -20.98
CA LYS A 36 52.76 14.21 -19.73
C LYS A 36 51.89 15.08 -18.83
N GLU A 37 52.19 16.38 -18.72
CA GLU A 37 51.36 17.31 -17.96
C GLU A 37 49.97 17.45 -18.59
N ALA A 38 49.90 17.57 -19.92
CA ALA A 38 48.62 17.63 -20.63
C ALA A 38 47.78 16.34 -20.46
N ILE A 39 48.41 15.16 -20.54
CA ILE A 39 47.74 13.87 -20.31
C ILE A 39 47.25 13.80 -18.85
N SER A 40 48.08 14.18 -17.88
CA SER A 40 47.70 14.16 -16.46
C SER A 40 46.53 15.10 -16.16
N ALA A 41 46.48 16.28 -16.79
CA ALA A 41 45.38 17.22 -16.65
C ALA A 41 44.09 16.72 -17.32
N LEU A 42 44.21 16.03 -18.46
CA LEU A 42 43.07 15.42 -19.14
C LEU A 42 42.49 14.25 -18.32
N ASP A 43 43.36 13.42 -17.75
CA ASP A 43 42.94 12.28 -16.91
C ASP A 43 42.27 12.75 -15.62
N SER A 44 42.76 13.80 -14.97
CA SER A 44 42.09 14.36 -13.78
C SER A 44 40.70 14.90 -14.12
N GLN A 45 40.56 15.63 -15.24
CA GLN A 45 39.29 16.13 -15.72
C GLN A 45 38.31 14.98 -16.04
N ARG A 46 38.80 13.90 -16.66
CA ARG A 46 37.98 12.72 -16.96
C ARG A 46 37.48 12.03 -15.68
N ILE A 47 38.32 11.92 -14.66
CA ILE A 47 37.93 11.34 -13.36
C ILE A 47 36.86 12.20 -12.69
N GLU A 48 37.04 13.52 -12.69
CA GLU A 48 36.08 14.46 -12.09
C GLU A 48 34.71 14.38 -12.79
N GLN A 49 34.68 14.41 -14.12
CA GLN A 49 33.46 14.23 -14.90
C GLN A 49 32.81 12.86 -14.67
N GLY A 50 33.60 11.80 -14.54
CA GLY A 50 33.11 10.47 -14.20
C GLY A 50 32.42 10.43 -12.83
N LEU A 51 32.98 11.12 -11.85
CA LEU A 51 32.42 11.23 -10.50
C LEU A 51 31.13 12.06 -10.48
N GLU A 52 31.07 13.16 -11.23
CA GLU A 52 29.85 13.95 -11.39
C GLU A 52 28.73 13.16 -12.07
N LEU A 53 29.06 12.42 -13.14
CA LEU A 53 28.10 11.53 -13.81
C LEU A 53 27.58 10.46 -12.85
N GLN A 54 28.45 9.85 -12.05
CA GLN A 54 28.03 8.86 -11.06
C GLN A 54 27.10 9.47 -10.00
N LYS A 55 27.39 10.68 -9.53
CA LYS A 55 26.49 11.42 -8.61
C LYS A 55 25.13 11.69 -9.27
N MET A 56 25.11 12.18 -10.51
CA MET A 56 23.87 12.43 -11.26
C MET A 56 23.05 11.15 -11.47
N ILE A 57 23.69 10.03 -11.78
CA ILE A 57 23.02 8.73 -11.91
C ILE A 57 22.42 8.31 -10.56
N SER A 58 23.17 8.44 -9.46
CA SER A 58 22.68 8.09 -8.13
C SER A 58 21.47 8.93 -7.70
N LEU A 59 21.50 10.24 -7.98
CA LEU A 59 20.40 11.16 -7.72
C LEU A 59 19.19 10.79 -8.57
N ARG A 60 19.39 10.49 -9.85
CA ARG A 60 18.31 10.03 -10.73
C ARG A 60 17.67 8.74 -10.20
N THR A 61 18.45 7.77 -9.76
CA THR A 61 17.91 6.52 -9.22
C THR A 61 17.17 6.73 -7.90
N ALA A 62 17.65 7.65 -7.05
CA ALA A 62 16.95 8.01 -5.81
C ALA A 62 15.61 8.68 -6.11
N LEU A 63 15.59 9.63 -7.05
CA LEU A 63 14.38 10.32 -7.46
C LEU A 63 13.35 9.37 -8.10
N LEU A 64 13.81 8.43 -8.92
CA LEU A 64 12.91 7.41 -9.51
C LEU A 64 12.28 6.51 -8.45
N ARG A 65 13.04 6.11 -7.42
CA ARG A 65 12.48 5.35 -6.28
C ARG A 65 11.47 6.17 -5.50
N ASP A 66 11.79 7.42 -5.21
CA ASP A 66 10.88 8.33 -4.50
C ASP A 66 9.57 8.55 -5.28
N GLN A 67 9.65 8.68 -6.60
CA GLN A 67 8.46 8.73 -7.46
C GLN A 67 7.64 7.44 -7.44
N GLN A 68 8.30 6.28 -7.45
CA GLN A 68 7.60 4.98 -7.34
C GLN A 68 6.89 4.85 -5.99
N ASP A 69 7.58 5.17 -4.89
CA ASP A 69 7.01 5.13 -3.54
C ASP A 69 5.81 6.09 -3.42
N MET A 70 5.91 7.28 -4.02
CA MET A 70 4.82 8.26 -4.05
C MET A 70 3.61 7.75 -4.84
N GLN A 71 3.83 7.10 -5.99
CA GLN A 71 2.76 6.49 -6.78
C GLN A 71 2.06 5.36 -6.03
N THR A 72 2.80 4.48 -5.36
CA THR A 72 2.22 3.41 -4.54
C THR A 72 1.35 4.00 -3.44
N ARG A 73 1.82 5.02 -2.71
CA ARG A 73 1.02 5.70 -1.68
C ARG A 73 -0.24 6.36 -2.24
N MET A 74 -0.17 6.94 -3.44
CA MET A 74 -1.36 7.52 -4.08
C MET A 74 -2.40 6.43 -4.42
N LEU A 75 -1.95 5.26 -4.88
CA LEU A 75 -2.84 4.14 -5.17
C LEU A 75 -3.52 3.61 -3.89
N ASP A 76 -2.75 3.41 -2.83
CA ASP A 76 -3.28 2.97 -1.53
C ASP A 76 -4.33 3.97 -0.99
N LEU A 77 -4.04 5.27 -1.11
CA LEU A 77 -4.95 6.32 -0.69
C LEU A 77 -6.20 6.39 -1.57
N GLN A 78 -6.08 6.13 -2.87
CA GLN A 78 -7.22 6.06 -3.78
C GLN A 78 -8.12 4.86 -3.44
N GLU A 79 -7.55 3.70 -3.14
CA GLU A 79 -8.30 2.52 -2.71
C GLU A 79 -9.04 2.79 -1.40
N TRP A 80 -8.37 3.42 -0.43
CA TRP A 80 -8.97 3.83 0.83
C TRP A 80 -10.11 4.85 0.66
N LEU A 81 -9.93 5.87 -0.19
CA LEU A 81 -10.98 6.85 -0.48
C LEU A 81 -12.18 6.22 -1.20
N ALA A 82 -11.92 5.36 -2.17
CA ALA A 82 -12.98 4.65 -2.89
C ALA A 82 -13.79 3.76 -1.94
N HIS A 83 -13.10 3.11 -0.99
CA HIS A 83 -13.75 2.36 0.08
C HIS A 83 -14.69 3.24 0.91
N HIS A 84 -14.18 4.37 1.41
CA HIS A 84 -14.96 5.24 2.29
C HIS A 84 -16.15 5.91 1.59
N ILE A 85 -15.98 6.35 0.34
CA ILE A 85 -17.08 6.92 -0.45
C ILE A 85 -18.15 5.87 -0.71
N LYS A 86 -17.75 4.63 -1.02
CA LYS A 86 -18.69 3.53 -1.23
C LYS A 86 -19.52 3.27 0.02
N GLU A 87 -18.90 3.18 1.20
CA GLU A 87 -19.63 3.00 2.47
C GLU A 87 -20.64 4.12 2.73
N GLN A 88 -20.25 5.38 2.51
CA GLN A 88 -21.16 6.52 2.71
C GLN A 88 -22.36 6.49 1.75
N VAL A 89 -22.14 6.12 0.49
CA VAL A 89 -23.22 5.97 -0.50
C VAL A 89 -24.12 4.79 -0.15
N GLU A 90 -23.53 3.69 0.34
CA GLU A 90 -24.23 2.49 0.82
C GLU A 90 -25.18 2.86 1.98
N ASP A 91 -24.70 3.60 2.98
CA ASP A 91 -25.48 4.05 4.13
C ASP A 91 -26.59 5.04 3.74
N LEU A 92 -26.32 5.96 2.81
CA LEU A 92 -27.32 6.91 2.31
C LEU A 92 -28.49 6.18 1.62
N LEU A 93 -28.19 5.22 0.75
CA LEU A 93 -29.19 4.44 0.03
C LEU A 93 -30.04 3.58 0.98
N MET A 94 -29.43 3.07 2.04
CA MET A 94 -30.15 2.30 3.06
C MET A 94 -31.03 3.17 3.96
N THR A 95 -30.63 4.42 4.20
CA THR A 95 -31.45 5.40 4.90
C THR A 95 -32.76 5.66 4.15
N GLU A 96 -32.73 5.72 2.82
CA GLU A 96 -33.94 5.89 1.99
C GLU A 96 -34.83 4.62 1.96
N ARG A 97 -34.24 3.43 1.83
CA ARG A 97 -35.01 2.18 1.68
C ARG A 97 -35.55 1.64 3.00
N HIS A 98 -34.83 1.86 4.10
CA HIS A 98 -35.13 1.30 5.41
C HIS A 98 -35.06 2.38 6.50
N PRO A 99 -35.87 3.45 6.42
CA PRO A 99 -35.80 4.58 7.36
C PRO A 99 -36.05 4.16 8.81
N GLY A 100 -36.80 3.07 9.03
CA GLY A 100 -37.03 2.45 10.34
C GLY A 100 -35.77 2.03 11.09
N PHE A 101 -34.64 1.80 10.40
CA PHE A 101 -33.36 1.39 10.99
C PHE A 101 -32.31 2.50 11.04
N PHE A 102 -32.47 3.57 10.26
CA PHE A 102 -31.45 4.63 10.12
C PHE A 102 -31.91 6.00 10.63
N VAL A 103 -33.20 6.29 10.55
CA VAL A 103 -33.77 7.60 10.92
C VAL A 103 -34.60 7.49 12.21
N SER A 104 -35.18 6.31 12.45
CA SER A 104 -36.04 6.07 13.60
C SER A 104 -35.28 6.23 14.92
N SER A 105 -35.87 6.95 15.88
CA SER A 105 -35.40 7.00 17.27
C SER A 105 -35.48 5.65 17.99
N ASN A 106 -36.22 4.70 17.42
CA ASN A 106 -36.44 3.38 17.99
C ASN A 106 -35.40 2.35 17.50
N ALA A 107 -34.61 2.70 16.48
CA ALA A 107 -33.56 1.80 16.01
C ALA A 107 -32.43 1.73 17.04
N VAL A 108 -31.96 0.52 17.33
CA VAL A 108 -30.82 0.29 18.23
C VAL A 108 -29.67 -0.31 17.45
N ASN A 109 -28.52 0.36 17.47
CA ASN A 109 -27.27 -0.20 16.97
C ASN A 109 -26.59 -0.97 18.09
N LEU A 110 -26.36 -2.27 17.88
CA LEU A 110 -25.68 -3.10 18.86
C LEU A 110 -24.16 -2.98 18.71
N PRO A 111 -23.42 -2.70 19.79
CA PRO A 111 -21.96 -2.72 19.75
C PRO A 111 -21.50 -4.16 19.52
N LEU A 112 -20.88 -4.39 18.36
CA LEU A 112 -20.27 -5.68 18.04
C LEU A 112 -18.85 -5.74 18.62
N PRO A 113 -18.39 -6.91 19.09
CA PRO A 113 -17.04 -7.05 19.62
C PRO A 113 -16.00 -6.71 18.54
N ALA A 114 -15.02 -5.88 18.91
CA ALA A 114 -13.91 -5.53 18.04
C ALA A 114 -13.10 -6.79 17.66
N PRO A 115 -12.52 -6.84 16.45
CA PRO A 115 -11.67 -7.94 16.04
C PRO A 115 -10.48 -8.09 16.99
N SER A 116 -10.17 -9.32 17.37
CA SER A 116 -8.95 -9.63 18.12
C SER A 116 -7.72 -9.71 17.22
N VAL A 117 -7.89 -9.98 15.91
CA VAL A 117 -6.83 -10.10 14.89
C VAL A 117 -7.43 -9.73 13.52
N SER A 118 -6.67 -9.09 12.63
CA SER A 118 -7.06 -8.94 11.22
C SER A 118 -7.08 -10.33 10.55
N SER A 119 -8.21 -11.01 10.58
CA SER A 119 -8.40 -12.29 9.92
C SER A 119 -9.27 -12.12 8.69
N ASP A 120 -8.86 -12.71 7.57
CA ASP A 120 -9.61 -12.78 6.30
C ASP A 120 -10.82 -13.73 6.45
N THR A 121 -11.71 -13.42 7.39
CA THR A 121 -12.90 -14.21 7.71
C THR A 121 -14.11 -13.30 7.86
N PRO A 122 -15.27 -13.68 7.33
CA PRO A 122 -16.46 -12.83 7.37
C PRO A 122 -16.96 -12.64 8.81
N ARG A 123 -17.34 -11.42 9.17
CA ARG A 123 -17.88 -11.12 10.52
C ARG A 123 -19.03 -10.15 10.45
N LEU A 124 -19.82 -10.05 11.52
CA LEU A 124 -20.78 -8.96 11.62
C LEU A 124 -20.00 -7.65 11.78
N GLY A 125 -20.21 -6.73 10.86
CA GLY A 125 -19.66 -5.38 10.93
C GLY A 125 -20.59 -4.40 11.63
N GLU A 126 -21.89 -4.58 11.39
CA GLU A 126 -22.94 -3.74 11.94
C GLU A 126 -24.21 -4.54 12.12
N LEU A 127 -24.94 -4.27 13.19
CA LEU A 127 -26.18 -4.96 13.55
C LEU A 127 -27.14 -3.96 14.18
N ARG A 128 -28.32 -3.82 13.57
CA ARG A 128 -29.37 -2.91 14.00
C ARG A 128 -30.67 -3.64 14.22
N PHE A 129 -31.37 -3.25 15.28
CA PHE A 129 -32.74 -3.64 15.56
C PHE A 129 -33.68 -2.49 15.27
N ASP A 130 -34.90 -2.78 14.81
CA ASP A 130 -35.93 -1.78 14.54
C ASP A 130 -36.69 -1.32 15.79
N SER A 131 -36.51 -2.01 16.92
CA SER A 131 -37.14 -1.70 18.21
C SER A 131 -36.13 -1.72 19.36
N PRO A 132 -36.22 -0.79 20.33
CA PRO A 132 -35.31 -0.75 21.47
C PRO A 132 -35.78 -1.64 22.63
N ALA A 133 -37.10 -1.85 22.73
CA ALA A 133 -37.72 -2.75 23.68
C ALA A 133 -38.20 -3.98 22.92
N ILE A 134 -37.76 -5.15 23.37
CA ILE A 134 -38.05 -6.42 22.70
C ILE A 134 -38.99 -7.22 23.58
N ALA A 135 -40.26 -7.34 23.19
CA ALA A 135 -41.25 -8.11 23.93
C ALA A 135 -41.32 -9.56 23.45
N ALA A 136 -41.67 -10.48 24.35
CA ALA A 136 -41.96 -11.86 23.99
C ALA A 136 -43.16 -11.92 23.01
N GLY A 137 -43.08 -12.79 21.99
CA GLY A 137 -44.13 -12.97 20.98
C GLY A 137 -44.13 -11.96 19.84
N GLN A 138 -43.23 -10.96 19.84
CA GLN A 138 -43.11 -10.02 18.73
C GLN A 138 -42.20 -10.55 17.61
N THR A 139 -42.34 -10.00 16.41
CA THR A 139 -41.35 -10.19 15.34
C THR A 139 -40.40 -9.00 15.34
N LEU A 140 -39.11 -9.26 15.55
CA LEU A 140 -38.05 -8.28 15.54
C LEU A 140 -37.46 -8.13 14.13
N GLY A 141 -37.43 -6.92 13.60
CA GLY A 141 -36.68 -6.63 12.40
C GLY A 141 -35.20 -6.48 12.72
N VAL A 142 -34.36 -7.19 11.99
CA VAL A 142 -32.91 -7.15 12.15
C VAL A 142 -32.28 -6.78 10.81
N LEU A 143 -31.52 -5.70 10.81
CA LEU A 143 -30.73 -5.25 9.68
C LEU A 143 -29.25 -5.34 10.04
N PHE A 144 -28.46 -5.99 9.20
CA PHE A 144 -27.05 -6.21 9.49
C PHE A 144 -26.20 -6.23 8.23
N ARG A 145 -24.90 -6.00 8.41
CA ARG A 145 -23.91 -6.14 7.34
C ARG A 145 -22.81 -7.11 7.78
N VAL A 146 -22.26 -7.81 6.79
CA VAL A 146 -21.12 -8.70 7.00
C VAL A 146 -19.91 -8.05 6.35
N ASP A 147 -18.89 -7.83 7.16
CA ASP A 147 -17.65 -7.18 6.74
C ASP A 147 -16.54 -8.23 6.60
N ASP A 148 -15.79 -8.08 5.52
CA ASP A 148 -14.41 -8.52 5.32
C ASP A 148 -13.46 -7.69 6.22
N ASP A 149 -12.62 -8.26 7.08
CA ASP A 149 -11.59 -7.48 7.81
C ASP A 149 -10.46 -7.00 6.87
N GLY A 150 -10.33 -7.61 5.69
CA GLY A 150 -9.46 -7.15 4.62
C GLY A 150 -10.06 -6.04 3.74
N LEU A 151 -9.27 -5.48 2.83
CA LEU A 151 -9.76 -4.62 1.73
C LEU A 151 -10.47 -5.44 0.62
N ASN A 152 -10.75 -6.72 0.88
CA ASN A 152 -11.39 -7.64 -0.04
C ASN A 152 -12.92 -7.37 -0.09
N PHE A 153 -13.47 -7.11 -1.27
CA PHE A 153 -14.93 -7.11 -1.50
C PHE A 153 -15.28 -8.20 -2.52
N PRO A 154 -16.33 -9.03 -2.38
CA PRO A 154 -17.60 -8.78 -1.69
C PRO A 154 -18.12 -9.92 -0.77
N VAL A 155 -19.01 -9.62 0.21
CA VAL A 155 -19.86 -10.66 0.85
C VAL A 155 -21.33 -10.22 0.80
N PRO A 156 -22.15 -10.93 0.02
CA PRO A 156 -23.17 -11.78 0.63
C PRO A 156 -23.29 -13.13 -0.12
N HIS A 157 -22.55 -14.13 0.34
CA HIS A 157 -22.87 -15.54 0.12
C HIS A 157 -23.15 -16.21 1.47
N GLY A 158 -24.15 -17.10 1.50
CA GLY A 158 -24.30 -18.08 2.58
C GLY A 158 -24.58 -17.60 4.01
N VAL A 159 -25.05 -16.36 4.27
CA VAL A 159 -25.42 -15.99 5.65
C VAL A 159 -26.70 -16.71 6.06
N THR A 160 -26.63 -17.40 7.19
CA THR A 160 -27.78 -18.04 7.83
C THR A 160 -27.92 -17.51 9.24
N ALA A 161 -29.07 -16.92 9.56
CA ALA A 161 -29.42 -16.54 10.94
C ALA A 161 -30.22 -17.68 11.59
N ARG A 162 -29.98 -17.93 12.88
CA ARG A 162 -30.65 -18.97 13.65
C ARG A 162 -31.03 -18.49 15.04
N LEU A 163 -32.24 -18.79 15.47
CA LEU A 163 -32.70 -18.63 16.85
C LEU A 163 -32.88 -20.04 17.44
N GLY A 164 -31.93 -20.47 18.27
CA GLY A 164 -31.87 -21.85 18.75
C GLY A 164 -31.79 -22.87 17.59
N LYS A 165 -32.85 -23.64 17.36
CA LYS A 165 -32.94 -24.64 16.26
C LYS A 165 -33.63 -24.11 15.01
N GLN A 166 -34.26 -22.94 15.08
CA GLN A 166 -35.01 -22.37 13.96
C GLN A 166 -34.08 -21.62 13.02
N VAL A 167 -34.13 -21.96 11.74
CA VAL A 167 -33.43 -21.21 10.69
C VAL A 167 -34.31 -20.05 10.25
N ILE A 168 -33.72 -18.86 10.22
CA ILE A 168 -34.40 -17.61 9.83
C ILE A 168 -33.98 -17.29 8.40
N SER A 169 -34.98 -16.96 7.57
CA SER A 169 -34.72 -16.51 6.20
C SER A 169 -34.03 -15.14 6.24
N VAL A 170 -32.92 -15.03 5.52
CA VAL A 170 -32.17 -13.79 5.36
C VAL A 170 -32.41 -13.29 3.94
N GLU A 171 -32.98 -12.09 3.84
CA GLU A 171 -33.19 -11.40 2.58
C GLU A 171 -32.01 -10.48 2.30
N LYS A 172 -31.43 -10.61 1.11
CA LYS A 172 -30.41 -9.67 0.66
C LYS A 172 -31.11 -8.35 0.34
N THR A 173 -30.66 -7.28 0.97
CA THR A 173 -31.09 -5.94 0.63
C THR A 173 -30.08 -5.29 -0.31
N SER A 174 -29.93 -3.97 -0.22
CA SER A 174 -29.01 -3.20 -1.06
C SER A 174 -27.71 -2.97 -0.30
N ALA A 175 -26.67 -2.50 -0.99
CA ALA A 175 -25.53 -1.90 -0.29
C ALA A 175 -24.85 -2.82 0.76
N LYS A 176 -24.78 -4.14 0.48
CA LYS A 176 -24.26 -5.22 1.36
C LYS A 176 -25.06 -5.50 2.63
N TYR A 177 -26.14 -4.78 2.88
CA TYR A 177 -27.01 -5.06 4.02
C TYR A 177 -27.88 -6.28 3.74
N MET A 178 -28.20 -6.98 4.82
CA MET A 178 -29.11 -8.10 4.86
C MET A 178 -30.17 -7.81 5.92
N HIS A 179 -31.39 -8.27 5.64
CA HIS A 179 -32.53 -8.09 6.50
C HIS A 179 -33.12 -9.44 6.85
N CYS A 180 -33.47 -9.64 8.11
CA CYS A 180 -34.25 -10.78 8.53
C CYS A 180 -35.29 -10.40 9.58
N GLN A 181 -36.34 -11.21 9.65
CA GLN A 181 -37.44 -11.05 10.59
C GLN A 181 -37.36 -12.19 11.60
N VAL A 182 -37.04 -11.85 12.85
CA VAL A 182 -36.76 -12.81 13.92
C VAL A 182 -38.01 -12.93 14.80
N PRO A 183 -38.74 -14.05 14.77
CA PRO A 183 -39.87 -14.26 15.66
C PRO A 183 -39.36 -14.57 17.07
N ILE A 184 -39.65 -13.69 18.04
CA ILE A 184 -39.30 -13.90 19.45
C ILE A 184 -40.37 -14.82 20.07
N PRO A 185 -40.01 -15.98 20.63
CA PRO A 185 -40.96 -16.88 21.26
C PRO A 185 -41.77 -16.19 22.37
N ALA A 186 -43.07 -16.46 22.45
CA ALA A 186 -43.94 -15.94 23.51
C ALA A 186 -43.63 -16.55 24.89
N ASP A 187 -42.96 -17.69 24.91
CA ASP A 187 -42.73 -18.51 26.10
C ASP A 187 -41.48 -18.08 26.89
N GLY A 188 -40.73 -17.09 26.39
CA GLY A 188 -39.42 -16.69 26.91
C GLY A 188 -39.43 -15.34 27.61
N GLY A 189 -39.31 -15.34 28.94
CA GLY A 189 -38.90 -14.17 29.73
C GLY A 189 -37.38 -14.09 29.91
N HIS A 190 -36.62 -14.66 28.97
CA HIS A 190 -35.17 -14.81 29.04
C HIS A 190 -34.53 -14.31 27.74
N ASP A 191 -33.30 -13.82 27.84
CA ASP A 191 -32.51 -13.40 26.68
C ASP A 191 -32.37 -14.55 25.68
N HIS A 192 -32.54 -14.24 24.40
CA HIS A 192 -32.40 -15.22 23.32
C HIS A 192 -31.09 -15.02 22.57
N GLU A 193 -30.41 -16.10 22.17
CA GLU A 193 -29.20 -15.99 21.35
C GLU A 193 -29.54 -16.14 19.86
N LEU A 194 -29.17 -15.11 19.09
CA LEU A 194 -29.19 -15.12 17.64
C LEU A 194 -27.81 -15.51 17.11
N GLU A 195 -27.75 -16.64 16.43
CA GLU A 195 -26.53 -17.18 15.82
C GLU A 195 -26.49 -16.84 14.33
N PHE A 196 -25.43 -16.15 13.91
CA PHE A 196 -25.13 -15.83 12.52
C PHE A 196 -24.01 -16.73 12.03
N VAL A 197 -24.31 -17.57 11.05
CA VAL A 197 -23.33 -18.38 10.34
C VAL A 197 -23.01 -17.67 9.03
N MET A 198 -21.78 -17.25 8.85
CA MET A 198 -21.31 -16.46 7.71
C MET A 198 -20.24 -17.25 6.95
N THR A 199 -20.32 -17.24 5.64
CA THR A 199 -19.33 -17.88 4.75
C THR A 199 -18.98 -16.91 3.64
N ASP A 200 -17.71 -16.67 3.39
CA ASP A 200 -17.28 -15.80 2.30
C ASP A 200 -17.17 -16.55 0.96
N MET A 201 -16.72 -15.84 -0.08
CA MET A 201 -16.49 -16.41 -1.41
C MET A 201 -15.30 -17.39 -1.45
N ALA A 202 -14.35 -17.25 -0.53
CA ALA A 202 -13.19 -18.13 -0.35
C ALA A 202 -13.52 -19.38 0.50
N ASN A 203 -14.77 -19.51 0.94
CA ASN A 203 -15.29 -20.56 1.80
C ASN A 203 -14.73 -20.54 3.24
N ASN A 204 -14.19 -19.41 3.69
CA ASN A 204 -13.91 -19.18 5.10
C ASN A 204 -15.24 -18.99 5.84
N ARG A 205 -15.39 -19.69 6.97
CA ARG A 205 -16.62 -19.71 7.74
C ARG A 205 -16.39 -19.19 9.14
N HIS A 206 -17.29 -18.35 9.59
CA HIS A 206 -17.29 -17.80 10.94
C HIS A 206 -18.71 -17.77 11.49
N THR A 207 -18.83 -18.06 12.78
CA THR A 207 -20.12 -18.09 13.49
C THR A 207 -20.06 -17.12 14.64
N GLN A 208 -21.00 -16.17 14.66
CA GLN A 208 -21.09 -15.15 15.71
C GLN A 208 -22.44 -15.22 16.40
N ARG A 209 -22.44 -15.11 17.72
CA ARG A 209 -23.65 -15.17 18.55
C ARG A 209 -23.87 -13.84 19.23
N ILE A 210 -25.11 -13.37 19.19
CA ILE A 210 -25.54 -12.10 19.78
C ILE A 210 -26.72 -12.37 20.69
N ALA A 211 -26.65 -11.87 21.92
CA ALA A 211 -27.77 -11.92 22.85
C ALA A 211 -28.79 -10.83 22.47
N ILE A 212 -30.05 -11.22 22.38
CA ILE A 212 -31.21 -10.35 22.22
C ILE A 212 -31.78 -10.11 23.62
N PRO A 213 -31.68 -8.89 24.17
CA PRO A 213 -32.25 -8.58 25.47
C PRO A 213 -33.77 -8.50 25.35
N VAL A 214 -34.49 -9.40 26.03
CA VAL A 214 -35.97 -9.38 26.05
C VAL A 214 -36.44 -8.61 27.29
N CYS A 215 -37.25 -7.58 27.08
CA CYS A 215 -37.89 -6.85 28.17
C CYS A 215 -39.01 -7.72 28.76
N ALA A 216 -38.88 -8.06 30.04
CA ALA A 216 -39.92 -8.72 30.82
C ALA A 216 -41.11 -7.79 31.13
#